data_AF-A0A2H8TPA8-F1
#
_entry.id   AF-A0A2H8TPA8-F1
#
_cell.length_a   1.000
_cell.length_b   1.000
_cell.length_c   1.000
_cell.angle_alpha   90.00
_cell.angle_beta   90.00
_cell.angle_gamma   90.00
#
_symmetry.space_group_name_H-M   'P 1'
#
loop_
_entity.id
_entity.type
_entity.pdbx_description
1 polymer ?
#
loop_
_entity_poly.entity_id
_entity_poly.type
_entity_poly.pdbx_seq_one_letter_code
_entity_poly.pdbx_strand_id
1 'polypeptide(L)'
;MDTGGMEFLSQIQEGQLYKYTNVVKGWQHRWFIVDPREGTLSYFLSENDTKQQPRGFIFLESAVVSPSDEDSNTFSVNSWNGECYKLRAVDARARQDWVNRLRAAAEYHSQKNVQKYSRTSCVYDFCPSGVKRSLANARQYLSQAENNFIDMARVIEKLPSQGPRLRNTDPDLLIIKATSQSMMCALENCYKILQHSSIEQPIIRTYSFLNSKQSSSTTHSKKKSHTNT
;
A
#
# COMPACT_ATOMS: atom_id res chain seq x y z
N MET A 1 -2.18 -8.61 31.37
CA MET A 1 -2.90 -9.18 30.21
C MET A 1 -3.99 -8.18 29.88
N ASP A 2 -3.78 -7.37 28.86
CA ASP A 2 -4.69 -6.29 28.51
C ASP A 2 -5.80 -6.85 27.60
N THR A 3 -6.97 -7.07 28.18
CA THR A 3 -8.14 -7.69 27.54
C THR A 3 -8.95 -6.68 26.70
N GLY A 4 -8.64 -5.39 26.76
CA GLY A 4 -9.41 -4.34 26.06
C GLY A 4 -9.24 -4.31 24.53
N GLY A 5 -8.09 -4.75 24.00
CA GLY A 5 -7.87 -4.82 22.55
C GLY A 5 -8.63 -5.96 21.84
N MET A 6 -9.14 -6.94 22.60
CA MET A 6 -9.76 -8.15 22.05
C MET A 6 -11.24 -7.96 21.70
N GLU A 7 -11.95 -7.05 22.37
CA GLU A 7 -13.38 -6.82 22.10
C GLU A 7 -13.59 -6.16 20.75
N PHE A 8 -12.73 -5.21 20.35
CA PHE A 8 -12.85 -4.58 19.04
C PHE A 8 -12.58 -5.57 17.90
N LEU A 9 -11.73 -6.59 18.05
CA LEU A 9 -11.45 -7.59 17.01
C LEU A 9 -12.37 -8.83 17.06
N SER A 10 -13.34 -8.88 17.98
CA SER A 10 -14.20 -10.06 18.15
C SER A 10 -15.30 -10.18 17.08
N GLN A 11 -15.71 -9.06 16.48
CA GLN A 11 -16.83 -9.01 15.55
C GLN A 11 -16.39 -9.22 14.10
N ILE A 12 -16.97 -10.20 13.42
CA ILE A 12 -16.82 -10.33 11.97
C ILE A 12 -17.45 -9.09 11.33
N GLN A 13 -16.72 -8.40 10.45
CA GLN A 13 -17.29 -7.32 9.66
C GLN A 13 -17.64 -7.86 8.28
N GLU A 14 -18.90 -7.71 7.92
CA GLU A 14 -19.40 -8.10 6.61
C GLU A 14 -20.20 -6.98 5.96
N GLY A 15 -20.31 -7.04 4.63
CA GLY A 15 -21.14 -6.11 3.90
C GLY A 15 -20.83 -6.04 2.42
N GLN A 16 -21.70 -5.32 1.72
CA GLN A 16 -21.60 -5.13 0.28
C GLN A 16 -20.55 -4.07 -0.06
N LEU A 17 -19.62 -4.41 -0.95
CA LEU A 17 -18.68 -3.46 -1.57
C LEU A 17 -18.67 -3.64 -3.08
N TYR A 18 -18.20 -2.62 -3.80
CA TYR A 18 -17.87 -2.77 -5.20
C TYR A 18 -16.42 -3.22 -5.34
N LYS A 19 -16.18 -4.32 -6.05
CA LYS A 19 -14.85 -4.80 -6.42
C LYS A 19 -14.58 -4.46 -7.87
N TYR A 20 -13.44 -3.82 -8.14
CA TYR A 20 -12.97 -3.67 -9.51
C TYR A 20 -12.49 -5.03 -10.06
N THR A 21 -12.92 -5.37 -11.28
CA THR A 21 -12.61 -6.67 -11.90
C THR A 21 -11.66 -6.52 -13.08
N ASN A 22 -12.07 -5.89 -14.16
CA ASN A 22 -11.24 -5.53 -15.30
C ASN A 22 -11.88 -4.38 -16.08
N VAL A 23 -11.23 -3.90 -17.14
CA VAL A 23 -11.72 -2.77 -17.96
C VAL A 23 -13.08 -3.06 -18.61
N VAL A 24 -13.36 -4.32 -18.94
CA VAL A 24 -14.60 -4.73 -19.62
C VAL A 24 -15.78 -4.79 -18.64
N LYS A 25 -15.62 -5.45 -17.50
CA LYS A 25 -16.66 -5.66 -16.49
C LYS A 25 -16.76 -4.53 -15.47
N GLY A 26 -15.67 -3.77 -15.30
CA GLY A 26 -15.59 -2.65 -14.36
C GLY A 26 -15.81 -3.04 -12.90
N TRP A 27 -16.58 -2.20 -12.21
CA TRP A 27 -16.97 -2.35 -10.81
C TRP A 27 -18.15 -3.32 -10.67
N GLN A 28 -18.05 -4.26 -9.73
CA GLN A 28 -19.05 -5.29 -9.52
C GLN A 28 -19.38 -5.41 -8.04
N HIS A 29 -20.67 -5.51 -7.70
CA HIS A 29 -21.10 -5.77 -6.32
C HIS A 29 -20.63 -7.15 -5.86
N ARG A 30 -20.01 -7.21 -4.68
CA ARG A 30 -19.62 -8.45 -4.02
C ARG A 30 -19.83 -8.29 -2.52
N TRP A 31 -20.25 -9.38 -1.89
CA TRP A 31 -20.34 -9.45 -0.43
C TRP A 31 -18.97 -9.78 0.13
N PHE A 32 -18.47 -8.95 1.03
CA PHE A 32 -17.17 -9.15 1.68
C PHE A 32 -17.36 -9.52 3.13
N ILE A 33 -16.46 -10.37 3.62
CA ILE A 33 -16.38 -10.77 5.02
C ILE A 33 -14.92 -10.64 5.45
N VAL A 34 -14.69 -9.84 6.49
CA VAL A 34 -13.44 -9.80 7.24
C VAL A 34 -13.58 -10.73 8.42
N ASP A 35 -12.80 -11.81 8.39
CA ASP A 35 -12.64 -12.69 9.55
C ASP A 35 -11.41 -12.22 10.35
N PRO A 36 -11.60 -11.53 11.49
CA PRO A 36 -10.49 -11.06 12.31
C PRO A 36 -9.78 -12.20 13.07
N ARG A 37 -10.39 -13.39 13.19
CA ARG A 37 -9.77 -14.55 13.87
C ARG A 37 -8.82 -15.28 12.95
N GLU A 38 -9.23 -15.48 11.70
CA GLU A 38 -8.43 -16.10 10.64
C GLU A 38 -7.50 -15.09 9.96
N GLY A 39 -7.79 -13.79 10.05
CA GLY A 39 -6.99 -12.74 9.42
C GLY A 39 -7.17 -12.74 7.91
N THR A 40 -8.39 -12.97 7.43
CA THR A 40 -8.70 -13.05 6.00
C THR A 40 -9.77 -12.06 5.60
N LEU A 41 -9.66 -11.54 4.37
CA LEU A 41 -10.73 -10.83 3.68
C LEU A 41 -11.21 -11.70 2.53
N SER A 42 -12.41 -12.26 2.67
CA SER A 42 -13.05 -13.14 1.69
C SER A 42 -14.17 -12.42 0.96
N TYR A 43 -14.47 -12.83 -0.28
CA TYR A 43 -15.60 -12.29 -1.02
C TYR A 43 -16.45 -13.36 -1.71
N PHE A 44 -17.75 -13.03 -1.83
CA PHE A 44 -18.80 -13.87 -2.39
C PHE A 44 -19.58 -13.07 -3.45
N LEU A 45 -20.37 -13.77 -4.26
CA LEU A 45 -21.22 -13.11 -5.26
C LEU A 45 -22.33 -12.29 -4.56
N SER A 46 -22.94 -12.85 -3.52
CA SER A 46 -23.95 -12.20 -2.69
C SER A 46 -23.89 -12.68 -1.24
N GLU A 47 -24.65 -12.03 -0.36
CA GLU A 47 -24.82 -12.39 1.06
C GLU A 47 -25.37 -13.83 1.23
N ASN A 48 -26.24 -14.27 0.32
CA ASN A 48 -26.83 -15.62 0.37
C ASN A 48 -25.81 -16.73 0.05
N ASP A 49 -24.72 -16.39 -0.63
CA ASP A 49 -23.68 -17.34 -1.06
C ASP A 49 -22.61 -17.56 0.01
N THR A 50 -22.72 -16.93 1.16
CA THR A 50 -21.74 -17.00 2.27
C THR A 50 -21.56 -18.40 2.86
N LYS A 51 -22.54 -19.29 2.65
CA LYS A 51 -22.45 -20.72 3.03
C LYS A 51 -21.63 -21.55 2.03
N GLN A 52 -21.35 -21.01 0.86
CA GLN A 52 -20.56 -21.68 -0.18
C GLN A 52 -19.08 -21.33 -0.04
N GLN A 53 -18.22 -21.93 -0.87
CA GLN A 53 -16.82 -21.54 -0.92
C GLN A 53 -16.68 -20.10 -1.45
N PRO A 54 -15.86 -19.25 -0.82
CA PRO A 54 -15.60 -17.90 -1.31
C PRO A 54 -15.07 -17.93 -2.75
N ARG A 55 -15.36 -16.88 -3.52
CA ARG A 55 -14.81 -16.71 -4.87
C ARG A 55 -13.34 -16.32 -4.86
N GLY A 56 -12.89 -15.73 -3.76
CA GLY A 56 -11.49 -15.51 -3.47
C GLY A 56 -11.36 -14.93 -2.08
N PHE A 57 -10.15 -15.01 -1.55
CA PHE A 57 -9.79 -14.43 -0.29
C PHE A 57 -8.35 -13.96 -0.35
N ILE A 58 -8.01 -12.98 0.49
CA ILE A 58 -6.63 -12.55 0.72
C ILE A 58 -6.32 -12.59 2.20
N PHE A 59 -5.05 -12.87 2.51
CA PHE A 59 -4.56 -12.79 3.88
C PHE A 59 -4.30 -11.33 4.25
N LEU A 60 -4.79 -10.93 5.42
CA LEU A 60 -4.57 -9.61 5.99
C LEU A 60 -3.24 -9.51 6.72
N GLU A 61 -2.58 -10.64 6.99
CA GLU A 61 -1.23 -10.63 7.55
C GLU A 61 -0.28 -9.81 6.67
N SER A 62 0.28 -8.75 7.25
CA SER A 62 1.15 -7.79 6.56
C SER A 62 0.53 -7.13 5.33
N ALA A 63 -0.80 -7.15 5.22
CA ALA A 63 -1.51 -6.46 4.15
C ALA A 63 -1.49 -4.94 4.39
N VAL A 64 -1.42 -4.19 3.30
CA VAL A 64 -1.44 -2.73 3.31
C VAL A 64 -2.78 -2.23 2.79
N VAL A 65 -3.47 -1.42 3.60
CA VAL A 65 -4.77 -0.83 3.27
C VAL A 65 -4.61 0.65 2.99
N SER A 66 -4.89 1.05 1.74
CA SER A 66 -4.65 2.41 1.23
C SER A 66 -5.95 3.04 0.72
N PRO A 67 -6.49 4.07 1.40
CA PRO A 67 -7.52 4.95 0.86
C PRO A 67 -7.03 5.63 -0.42
N SER A 68 -7.91 5.80 -1.39
CA SER A 68 -7.61 6.57 -2.60
C SER A 68 -7.64 8.08 -2.30
N ASP A 69 -6.81 8.83 -3.03
CA ASP A 69 -6.79 10.28 -3.11
C ASP A 69 -7.66 10.83 -4.25
N GLU A 70 -8.03 9.98 -5.22
CA GLU A 70 -8.89 10.34 -6.36
C GLU A 70 -10.35 10.60 -5.94
N ASP A 71 -10.85 9.86 -4.94
CA ASP A 71 -12.23 9.98 -4.45
C ASP A 71 -12.39 9.60 -2.97
N SER A 72 -13.56 9.92 -2.41
CA SER A 72 -13.84 9.72 -0.98
C SER A 72 -14.31 8.32 -0.59
N ASN A 73 -14.54 7.41 -1.54
CA ASN A 73 -15.24 6.13 -1.32
C ASN A 73 -14.38 4.90 -1.69
N THR A 74 -13.29 5.09 -2.44
CA THR A 74 -12.41 4.04 -2.96
C THR A 74 -11.21 3.80 -2.06
N PHE A 75 -10.76 2.56 -1.98
CA PHE A 75 -9.57 2.11 -1.28
C PHE A 75 -9.02 0.82 -1.89
N SER A 76 -7.77 0.48 -1.59
CA SER A 76 -7.14 -0.78 -2.02
C SER A 76 -6.64 -1.59 -0.83
N VAL A 77 -6.75 -2.91 -0.91
CA VAL A 77 -6.14 -3.86 0.03
C VAL A 77 -5.09 -4.67 -0.71
N ASN A 78 -3.83 -4.50 -0.33
CA ASN A 78 -2.67 -5.15 -0.93
C ASN A 78 -2.16 -6.23 0.02
N SER A 79 -2.30 -7.48 -0.35
CA SER A 79 -1.79 -8.63 0.39
C SER A 79 -0.28 -8.82 0.16
N TRP A 80 0.39 -9.46 1.10
CA TRP A 80 1.84 -9.72 1.04
C TRP A 80 2.25 -10.62 -0.14
N ASN A 81 1.31 -11.41 -0.67
CA ASN A 81 1.50 -12.32 -1.80
C ASN A 81 1.37 -11.61 -3.17
N GLY A 82 1.13 -10.30 -3.19
CA GLY A 82 0.97 -9.50 -4.41
C GLY A 82 -0.48 -9.40 -4.92
N GLU A 83 -1.45 -10.06 -4.28
CA GLU A 83 -2.86 -9.87 -4.60
C GLU A 83 -3.34 -8.49 -4.13
N CYS A 84 -4.06 -7.79 -5.01
CA CYS A 84 -4.61 -6.46 -4.73
C CYS A 84 -6.10 -6.44 -5.04
N TYR A 85 -6.90 -6.01 -4.07
CA TYR A 85 -8.32 -5.70 -4.28
C TYR A 85 -8.53 -4.19 -4.26
N LYS A 86 -8.95 -3.62 -5.40
CA LYS A 86 -9.48 -2.25 -5.48
C LYS A 86 -10.98 -2.29 -5.17
N LEU A 87 -11.36 -1.62 -4.09
CA LEU A 87 -12.69 -1.68 -3.47
C LEU A 87 -13.30 -0.29 -3.36
N ARG A 88 -14.62 -0.20 -3.42
CA ARG A 88 -15.37 1.03 -3.23
C ARG A 88 -16.56 0.80 -2.30
N ALA A 89 -16.65 1.62 -1.26
CA ALA A 89 -17.76 1.64 -0.32
C ALA A 89 -18.90 2.54 -0.83
N VAL A 90 -20.04 2.48 -0.14
CA VAL A 90 -21.22 3.31 -0.48
C VAL A 90 -20.93 4.81 -0.28
N ASP A 91 -20.20 5.17 0.77
CA ASP A 91 -19.84 6.54 1.12
C ASP A 91 -18.49 6.60 1.85
N ALA A 92 -18.06 7.83 2.18
CA ALA A 92 -16.78 8.10 2.82
C ALA A 92 -16.69 7.57 4.26
N ARG A 93 -17.81 7.54 4.99
CA ARG A 93 -17.88 7.01 6.36
C ARG A 93 -17.73 5.50 6.32
N ALA A 94 -18.54 4.82 5.51
CA ALA A 94 -18.46 3.38 5.32
C ALA A 94 -17.06 2.96 4.84
N ARG A 95 -16.46 3.71 3.90
CA ARG A 95 -15.06 3.50 3.49
C ARG A 95 -14.13 3.53 4.71
N GLN A 96 -14.24 4.55 5.55
CA GLN A 96 -13.35 4.70 6.70
C GLN A 96 -13.52 3.56 7.70
N ASP A 97 -14.75 3.10 7.93
CA ASP A 97 -15.04 1.98 8.83
C ASP A 97 -14.38 0.69 8.32
N TRP A 98 -14.54 0.38 7.03
CA TRP A 98 -13.86 -0.75 6.38
C TRP A 98 -12.33 -0.65 6.48
N VAL A 99 -11.77 0.52 6.16
CA VAL A 99 -10.32 0.76 6.22
C VAL A 99 -9.79 0.56 7.64
N ASN A 100 -10.46 1.11 8.65
CA ASN A 100 -10.06 0.97 10.05
C ASN A 100 -10.06 -0.49 10.49
N ARG A 101 -11.12 -1.24 10.13
CA ARG A 101 -11.23 -2.66 10.46
C ARG A 101 -10.15 -3.51 9.83
N LEU A 102 -9.92 -3.31 8.53
CA LEU A 102 -8.93 -4.07 7.79
C LEU A 102 -7.52 -3.80 8.31
N ARG A 103 -7.21 -2.54 8.65
CA ARG A 103 -5.91 -2.18 9.28
C ARG A 103 -5.74 -2.83 10.65
N ALA A 104 -6.75 -2.74 11.50
CA ALA A 104 -6.71 -3.37 12.82
C ALA A 104 -6.50 -4.89 12.72
N ALA A 105 -7.19 -5.56 11.79
CA ALA A 105 -7.01 -6.99 11.54
C ALA A 105 -5.59 -7.30 10.99
N ALA A 106 -5.11 -6.51 10.03
CA ALA A 106 -3.78 -6.69 9.47
C ALA A 106 -2.66 -6.53 10.52
N GLU A 107 -2.74 -5.48 11.34
CA GLU A 107 -1.79 -5.19 12.41
C GLU A 107 -1.77 -6.31 13.47
N TYR A 108 -2.95 -6.78 13.90
CA TYR A 108 -3.07 -7.87 14.86
C TYR A 108 -2.39 -9.16 14.38
N HIS A 109 -2.64 -9.55 13.13
CA HIS A 109 -2.07 -10.77 12.55
C HIS A 109 -0.57 -10.64 12.24
N SER A 110 -0.10 -9.45 11.87
CA SER A 110 1.34 -9.19 11.77
C SER A 110 2.06 -9.33 13.12
N GLN A 111 1.48 -8.81 14.21
CA GLN A 111 2.08 -8.90 15.55
C GLN A 111 2.08 -10.33 16.11
N LYS A 112 1.01 -11.10 15.87
CA LYS A 112 0.88 -12.51 16.29
C LYS A 112 1.96 -13.40 15.68
N ASN A 113 2.35 -13.13 14.42
CA ASN A 113 3.42 -13.89 13.76
C ASN A 113 4.82 -13.50 14.24
N VAL A 114 5.04 -12.25 14.68
CA VAL A 114 6.30 -11.82 15.31
C VAL A 114 6.52 -12.56 16.64
N GLN A 115 5.49 -12.70 17.49
CA GLN A 115 5.61 -13.42 18.77
C GLN A 115 5.99 -14.90 18.64
N LYS A 116 5.64 -15.59 17.54
CA LYS A 116 6.10 -16.98 17.30
C LYS A 116 7.62 -17.08 17.07
N TYR A 117 8.26 -16.00 16.62
CA TYR A 117 9.72 -15.92 16.42
C TYR A 117 10.45 -15.23 17.58
N SER A 118 9.74 -14.67 18.56
CA SER A 118 10.30 -13.93 19.69
C SER A 118 10.35 -14.74 20.98
N ARG A 119 11.08 -15.88 20.99
CA ARG A 119 11.74 -16.36 22.22
C ARG A 119 13.08 -15.65 22.48
N THR A 120 13.40 -14.64 21.68
CA THR A 120 14.57 -13.76 21.88
C THR A 120 14.11 -12.30 21.70
N SER A 121 14.48 -11.47 22.67
CA SER A 121 14.00 -10.10 22.92
C SER A 121 14.56 -9.04 21.95
N CYS A 122 13.70 -8.14 21.44
CA CYS A 122 13.90 -6.67 21.36
C CYS A 122 12.66 -6.01 20.70
N VAL A 123 11.75 -5.42 21.49
CA VAL A 123 11.49 -3.98 21.74
C VAL A 123 11.72 -3.01 20.54
N TYR A 124 10.60 -2.43 20.07
CA TYR A 124 10.42 -1.32 19.11
C TYR A 124 11.02 -1.49 17.71
N ASP A 125 10.24 -2.06 16.79
CA ASP A 125 10.33 -1.69 15.37
C ASP A 125 8.94 -1.79 14.73
N PHE A 126 8.47 -0.66 14.20
CA PHE A 126 7.42 -0.65 13.18
C PHE A 126 7.90 -1.55 12.04
N CYS A 127 7.37 -2.77 11.96
CA CYS A 127 7.94 -3.85 11.16
C CYS A 127 8.05 -3.44 9.67
N PRO A 128 9.27 -3.25 9.13
CA PRO A 128 9.50 -2.93 7.72
C PRO A 128 9.35 -4.16 6.80
N SER A 129 8.82 -5.28 7.30
CA SER A 129 8.85 -6.59 6.62
C SER A 129 7.99 -6.61 5.35
N GLY A 130 6.84 -5.95 5.35
CA GLY A 130 5.98 -5.80 4.17
C GLY A 130 6.68 -4.97 3.08
N VAL A 131 7.17 -3.77 3.41
CA VAL A 131 7.86 -2.88 2.47
C VAL A 131 9.15 -3.52 1.93
N LYS A 132 9.96 -4.14 2.78
CA LYS A 132 11.18 -4.87 2.36
C LYS A 132 10.84 -6.01 1.40
N ARG A 133 9.77 -6.75 1.64
CA ARG A 133 9.31 -7.83 0.74
C ARG A 133 8.76 -7.27 -0.57
N SER A 134 7.99 -6.19 -0.53
CA SER A 134 7.51 -5.50 -1.75
C SER A 134 8.66 -4.94 -2.58
N LEU A 135 9.69 -4.38 -1.95
CA LEU A 135 10.92 -3.95 -2.64
C LEU A 135 11.67 -5.15 -3.24
N ALA A 136 11.77 -6.27 -2.54
CA ALA A 136 12.38 -7.49 -3.08
C ALA A 136 11.61 -7.98 -4.33
N ASN A 137 10.29 -8.00 -4.29
CA ASN A 137 9.45 -8.33 -5.44
C ASN A 137 9.65 -7.34 -6.60
N ALA A 138 9.70 -6.03 -6.32
CA ALA A 138 9.96 -5.00 -7.31
C ALA A 138 11.34 -5.18 -7.98
N ARG A 139 12.37 -5.55 -7.21
CA ARG A 139 13.70 -5.87 -7.75
C ARG A 139 13.67 -7.09 -8.67
N GLN A 140 12.91 -8.11 -8.32
CA GLN A 140 12.75 -9.30 -9.16
C GLN A 140 12.07 -8.94 -10.49
N TYR A 141 11.01 -8.14 -10.48
CA TYR A 141 10.37 -7.65 -11.70
C TYR A 141 11.31 -6.81 -12.56
N LEU A 142 12.11 -5.94 -11.94
CA LEU A 142 13.11 -5.13 -12.64
C LEU A 142 14.14 -6.01 -13.34
N SER A 143 14.65 -7.03 -12.65
CA SER A 143 15.59 -7.99 -13.23
C SER A 143 14.99 -8.80 -14.38
N GLN A 144 13.70 -9.18 -14.28
CA GLN A 144 13.00 -9.82 -15.39
C GLN A 144 12.87 -8.90 -16.60
N ALA A 145 12.53 -7.63 -16.39
CA ALA A 145 12.44 -6.63 -17.45
C ALA A 145 13.81 -6.38 -18.12
N GLU A 146 14.90 -6.34 -17.34
CA GLU A 146 16.28 -6.25 -17.85
C GLU A 146 16.60 -7.43 -18.78
N ASN A 147 16.30 -8.66 -18.35
CA ASN A 147 16.54 -9.86 -19.17
C ASN A 147 15.73 -9.80 -20.49
N ASN A 148 14.45 -9.41 -20.42
CA ASN A 148 13.61 -9.25 -21.61
C ASN A 148 14.16 -8.19 -22.57
N PHE A 149 14.65 -7.07 -22.04
CA PHE A 149 15.29 -6.02 -22.85
C PHE A 149 16.57 -6.52 -23.52
N ILE A 150 17.44 -7.22 -22.78
CA ILE A 150 18.69 -7.79 -23.32
C ILE A 150 18.37 -8.78 -24.45
N ASP A 151 17.39 -9.65 -24.26
CA ASP A 151 16.99 -10.62 -25.28
C ASP A 151 16.44 -9.95 -26.53
N MET A 152 15.56 -8.95 -26.37
CA MET A 152 15.07 -8.14 -27.48
C MET A 152 16.21 -7.43 -28.22
N ALA A 153 17.10 -6.74 -27.50
CA ALA A 153 18.23 -6.03 -28.09
C ALA A 153 19.17 -6.98 -28.86
N ARG A 154 19.41 -8.19 -28.32
CA ARG A 154 20.19 -9.23 -28.98
C ARG A 154 19.51 -9.72 -30.27
N VAL A 155 18.19 -9.87 -30.27
CA VAL A 155 17.44 -10.24 -31.49
C VAL A 155 17.59 -9.15 -32.55
N ILE A 156 17.46 -7.87 -32.19
CA ILE A 156 17.64 -6.74 -33.10
C ILE A 156 19.06 -6.71 -33.69
N GLU A 157 20.09 -6.93 -32.86
CA GLU A 157 21.49 -6.95 -33.30
C GLU A 157 21.81 -8.11 -34.25
N LYS A 158 21.14 -9.26 -34.07
CA LYS A 158 21.29 -10.44 -34.92
C LYS A 158 20.57 -10.33 -36.26
N LEU A 159 19.76 -9.30 -36.48
CA LEU A 159 19.13 -9.07 -37.78
C LEU A 159 20.19 -8.76 -38.85
N PRO A 160 19.94 -9.13 -40.12
CA PRO A 160 20.86 -8.83 -41.21
C PRO A 160 21.00 -7.32 -41.40
N SER A 161 22.21 -6.89 -41.77
CA SER A 161 22.52 -5.48 -42.06
C SER A 161 22.01 -5.02 -43.44
N GLN A 162 21.73 -5.96 -44.34
CA GLN A 162 21.24 -5.71 -45.69
C GLN A 162 20.16 -6.73 -46.10
N GLY A 163 19.18 -6.29 -46.88
CA GLY A 163 18.10 -7.12 -47.39
C GLY A 163 16.73 -6.44 -47.35
N PRO A 164 15.70 -7.04 -47.98
CA PRO A 164 14.35 -6.47 -48.08
C PRO A 164 13.48 -6.69 -46.83
N ARG A 165 13.99 -7.38 -45.80
CA ARG A 165 13.30 -7.63 -44.53
C ARG A 165 13.77 -6.65 -43.44
N LEU A 166 13.26 -6.80 -42.22
CA LEU A 166 13.71 -6.04 -41.05
C LEU A 166 15.23 -6.14 -40.88
N ARG A 167 15.87 -4.98 -40.67
CA ARG A 167 17.32 -4.83 -40.56
C ARG A 167 17.71 -4.37 -39.16
N ASN A 168 18.93 -4.66 -38.76
CA ASN A 168 19.46 -4.13 -37.50
C ASN A 168 19.62 -2.59 -37.48
N THR A 169 19.62 -1.95 -38.65
CA THR A 169 19.64 -0.49 -38.84
C THR A 169 18.26 0.12 -39.08
N ASP A 170 17.20 -0.67 -38.92
CA ASP A 170 15.84 -0.16 -39.08
C ASP A 170 15.54 0.94 -38.04
N PRO A 171 15.15 2.16 -38.46
CA PRO A 171 14.92 3.27 -37.56
C PRO A 171 13.93 2.97 -36.43
N ASP A 172 12.86 2.22 -36.72
CA ASP A 172 11.83 1.92 -35.73
C ASP A 172 12.37 0.94 -34.68
N LEU A 173 13.16 -0.05 -35.10
CA LEU A 173 13.83 -0.98 -34.17
C LEU A 173 14.88 -0.29 -33.31
N LEU A 174 15.63 0.66 -33.87
CA LEU A 174 16.60 1.47 -33.13
C LEU A 174 15.91 2.38 -32.11
N ILE A 175 14.78 2.98 -32.46
CA ILE A 175 13.95 3.78 -31.54
C ILE A 175 13.39 2.88 -30.42
N ILE A 176 12.88 1.69 -30.75
CA ILE A 176 12.39 0.74 -29.75
C ILE A 176 13.51 0.36 -28.78
N LYS A 177 14.72 0.06 -29.28
CA LYS A 177 15.88 -0.25 -28.44
C LYS A 177 16.28 0.93 -27.55
N ALA A 178 16.35 2.14 -28.13
CA ALA A 178 16.73 3.34 -27.40
C ALA A 178 15.70 3.71 -26.30
N THR A 179 14.42 3.71 -26.64
CA THR A 179 13.34 4.03 -25.70
C THR A 179 13.22 2.97 -24.60
N SER A 180 13.40 1.69 -24.93
CA SER A 180 13.42 0.62 -23.93
C SER A 180 14.61 0.75 -22.97
N GLN A 181 15.80 1.12 -23.47
CA GLN A 181 16.96 1.39 -22.61
C GLN A 181 16.69 2.58 -21.67
N SER A 182 16.14 3.68 -22.18
CA SER A 182 15.78 4.83 -21.34
C SER A 182 14.72 4.47 -20.30
N MET A 183 13.74 3.64 -20.66
CA MET A 183 12.72 3.13 -19.76
C MET A 183 13.34 2.30 -18.63
N MET A 184 14.28 1.40 -18.96
CA MET A 184 14.99 0.62 -17.95
C MET A 184 15.76 1.50 -16.96
N CYS A 185 16.48 2.51 -17.45
CA CYS A 185 17.17 3.47 -16.59
C CYS A 185 16.18 4.26 -15.70
N ALA A 186 15.04 4.68 -16.24
CA ALA A 186 14.01 5.37 -15.48
C ALA A 186 13.43 4.48 -14.37
N LEU A 187 13.11 3.23 -14.68
CA LEU A 187 12.62 2.25 -13.70
C LEU A 187 13.64 1.99 -12.60
N GLU A 188 14.92 1.87 -12.95
CA GLU A 188 15.99 1.65 -11.98
C GLU A 188 16.18 2.86 -11.05
N ASN A 189 16.05 4.08 -11.58
CA ASN A 189 16.05 5.30 -10.78
C ASN A 189 14.84 5.37 -9.83
N CYS A 190 13.64 5.04 -10.32
CA CYS A 190 12.45 4.95 -9.47
C CYS A 190 12.63 3.93 -8.35
N TYR A 191 13.20 2.75 -8.65
CA TYR A 191 13.49 1.72 -7.64
C TYR A 191 14.46 2.24 -6.57
N LYS A 192 15.52 2.96 -6.96
CA LYS A 192 16.46 3.59 -6.02
C LYS A 192 15.76 4.60 -5.12
N ILE A 193 14.88 5.44 -5.67
CA ILE A 193 14.09 6.41 -4.88
C ILE A 193 13.22 5.67 -3.85
N LEU A 194 12.53 4.60 -4.26
CA LEU A 194 11.72 3.77 -3.36
C LEU A 194 12.57 3.13 -2.26
N GLN A 195 13.76 2.62 -2.60
CA GLN A 195 14.70 2.06 -1.64
C GLN A 195 15.18 3.11 -0.62
N HIS A 196 15.55 4.31 -1.06
CA HIS A 196 15.95 5.40 -0.15
C HIS A 196 14.80 5.86 0.75
N SER A 197 13.59 5.99 0.21
CA SER A 197 12.40 6.39 0.99
C SER A 197 12.03 5.38 2.10
N SER A 198 12.45 4.12 1.95
CA SER A 198 12.21 3.07 2.94
C SER A 198 13.22 3.06 4.11
N ILE A 199 14.32 3.82 3.99
CA ILE A 199 15.38 3.95 5.01
C ILE A 199 15.18 5.22 5.86
N GLU A 200 14.52 6.26 5.33
CA GLU A 200 14.34 7.58 5.99
C GLU A 200 12.93 7.81 6.56
N GLN A 201 12.42 6.92 7.42
CA GLN A 201 11.27 7.26 8.28
C GLN A 201 11.60 6.98 9.75
N PRO A 202 12.00 8.02 10.49
CA PRO A 202 11.32 8.31 11.74
C PRO A 202 10.93 9.79 11.75
N ILE A 203 9.65 10.12 11.59
CA ILE A 203 9.01 11.19 12.37
C ILE A 203 7.51 10.90 12.41
N ILE A 204 7.08 10.63 13.64
CA ILE A 204 5.71 10.71 14.13
C ILE A 204 5.14 12.07 13.69
N ARG A 205 4.24 12.10 12.70
CA ARG A 205 3.32 13.25 12.55
C ARG A 205 2.19 13.08 13.55
N THR A 206 2.48 13.38 14.80
CA THR A 206 1.45 13.57 15.82
C THR A 206 0.58 14.73 15.35
N TYR A 207 -0.70 14.46 15.12
CA TYR A 207 -1.71 15.51 15.11
C TYR A 207 -1.75 16.14 16.50
N SER A 208 -1.10 17.28 16.70
CA SER A 208 -1.44 18.17 17.81
C SER A 208 -2.66 18.98 17.41
N PHE A 209 -3.79 18.54 17.95
CA PHE A 209 -5.04 19.28 18.05
C PHE A 209 -4.81 20.72 18.51
N LEU A 210 -5.60 21.59 17.91
CA LEU A 210 -6.16 22.82 18.48
C LEU A 210 -6.24 22.77 20.02
N ASN A 211 -5.45 23.61 20.69
CA ASN A 211 -5.85 24.33 21.90
C ASN A 211 -4.72 25.28 22.32
N SER A 212 -4.78 26.53 21.86
CA SER A 212 -4.29 27.64 22.68
C SER A 212 -5.53 28.39 23.14
N LYS A 213 -5.95 28.04 24.36
CA LYS A 213 -6.92 28.82 25.13
C LYS A 213 -6.29 30.17 25.40
N GLN A 214 -7.05 31.22 25.09
CA GLN A 214 -6.95 32.49 25.79
C GLN A 214 -7.03 32.24 27.31
N SER A 215 -5.99 32.61 28.03
CA SER A 215 -6.10 33.05 29.42
C SER A 215 -4.89 33.90 29.78
N SER A 216 -5.18 35.20 29.84
CA SER A 216 -4.53 36.28 30.57
C SER A 216 -3.85 35.88 31.88
N SER A 217 -2.63 36.41 32.11
CA SER A 217 -2.18 36.84 33.44
C SER A 217 -1.02 37.85 33.35
N THR A 218 -1.36 39.08 33.72
CA THR A 218 -0.60 40.06 34.50
C THR A 218 0.69 39.59 35.19
N THR A 219 1.77 40.39 35.14
CA THR A 219 2.53 40.81 36.34
C THR A 219 3.43 42.03 36.09
N HIS A 220 3.05 43.12 36.78
CA HIS A 220 3.80 44.19 37.45
C HIS A 220 5.29 44.57 37.19
N SER A 221 5.44 45.88 36.94
CA SER A 221 6.28 46.88 37.65
C SER A 221 7.79 46.96 37.48
N LYS A 222 8.25 48.12 36.99
CA LYS A 222 9.20 48.98 37.72
C LYS A 222 9.04 50.47 37.37
N LYS A 223 8.82 51.26 38.42
CA LYS A 223 8.82 52.74 38.48
C LYS A 223 10.21 53.32 38.17
N LYS A 224 10.23 54.51 37.55
CA LYS A 224 10.95 55.76 37.94
C LYS A 224 10.78 56.79 36.80
N SER A 225 9.89 57.78 36.93
CA SER A 225 10.04 59.10 37.59
C SER A 225 10.68 60.18 36.70
N HIS A 226 9.90 61.27 36.50
CA HIS A 226 10.30 62.68 36.24
C HIS A 226 10.79 62.98 34.80
N THR A 227 10.45 64.08 34.11
CA THR A 227 9.58 65.27 34.27
C THR A 227 9.57 65.98 32.89
N ASN A 228 8.56 66.81 32.62
CA ASN A 228 8.45 67.94 31.66
C ASN A 228 9.59 68.14 30.64
N THR A 229 9.34 68.35 29.35
CA THR A 229 8.46 69.38 28.74
C THR A 229 8.23 69.00 27.28
#